data_AF-A0A927MLL5-F1
#
_entry.id   AF-A0A927MLL5-F1
#
_cell.length_a   1.000
_cell.length_b   1.000
_cell.length_c   1.000
_cell.angle_alpha   90.00
_cell.angle_beta   90.00
_cell.angle_gamma   90.00
#
_symmetry.space_group_name_H-M   'P 1'
#
loop_
_entity.id
_entity.type
_entity.pdbx_description
1 polymer ?
#
loop_
_entity_poly.entity_id
_entity_poly.type
_entity_poly.pdbx_seq_one_letter_code
_entity_poly.pdbx_strand_id
1 'polypeptide(L)' 'MKLFEALPDPFAKLLIGSAILYYISELITKHIEDAGFGSLAAMSHFAVKITILTLWLQQTTALIEILSTLISK' A
#
# COMPACT_ATOMS: atom_id res chain seq x y z
N MET A 1 -18.47 -15.97 16.83
CA MET A 1 -17.44 -14.91 16.83
C MET A 1 -17.13 -14.56 15.37
N LYS A 2 -17.80 -13.56 14.78
CA LYS A 2 -17.57 -13.09 13.40
C LYS A 2 -16.73 -11.79 13.44
N LEU A 3 -15.52 -11.87 14.00
CA LEU A 3 -14.70 -10.66 14.20
C LEU A 3 -13.82 -10.32 12.99
N PHE A 4 -13.75 -11.20 12.00
CA PHE A 4 -12.96 -11.01 10.78
C PHE A 4 -13.80 -11.47 9.59
N GLU A 5 -14.73 -10.64 9.16
CA GLU A 5 -15.12 -10.72 7.75
C GLU A 5 -13.89 -10.28 6.95
N ALA A 6 -13.43 -11.15 6.04
CA ALA A 6 -12.36 -10.79 5.13
C ALA A 6 -12.74 -9.48 4.44
N LEU A 7 -11.86 -8.48 4.50
CA LEU A 7 -12.06 -7.21 3.79
C LEU A 7 -12.51 -7.53 2.35
N PRO A 8 -13.63 -6.94 1.88
CA PRO A 8 -14.14 -7.27 0.56
C PRO A 8 -13.06 -7.04 -0.50
N ASP A 9 -13.02 -7.92 -1.51
CA ASP A 9 -12.19 -7.69 -2.70
C ASP A 9 -12.60 -6.34 -3.31
N PRO A 10 -11.66 -5.47 -3.72
CA PRO A 10 -10.21 -5.64 -3.85
C PRO A 10 -9.36 -5.20 -2.64
N PHE A 11 -9.98 -4.75 -1.55
CA PHE A 11 -9.27 -4.12 -0.43
C PHE A 11 -8.37 -5.08 0.34
N ALA A 12 -8.80 -6.34 0.55
CA ALA A 12 -7.94 -7.34 1.19
C ALA A 12 -6.66 -7.64 0.38
N LYS A 13 -6.79 -7.81 -0.93
CA LYS A 13 -5.65 -8.07 -1.83
C LYS A 13 -4.68 -6.89 -1.83
N LEU A 14 -5.22 -5.69 -1.91
CA LEU A 14 -4.43 -4.46 -1.86
C LEU A 14 -3.67 -4.31 -0.54
N LEU A 15 -4.32 -4.58 0.58
CA LEU A 15 -3.73 -4.48 1.90
C LEU A 15 -2.61 -5.50 2.10
N ILE A 16 -2.86 -6.77 1.77
CA ILE A 16 -1.85 -7.83 1.84
C ILE A 16 -0.69 -7.51 0.89
N GLY A 17 -0.97 -7.15 -0.36
CA GLY A 17 0.03 -6.78 -1.35
C GLY A 17 0.89 -5.60 -0.89
N SER A 18 0.28 -4.55 -0.34
CA SER A 18 0.96 -3.37 0.19
C SER A 18 1.87 -3.73 1.37
N ALA A 19 1.40 -4.58 2.29
CA ALA A 19 2.18 -5.03 3.44
C ALA A 19 3.41 -5.84 3.00
N ILE A 20 3.25 -6.75 2.04
CA ILE A 20 4.36 -7.53 1.46
C ILE A 20 5.36 -6.59 0.78
N LEU A 21 4.89 -5.67 -0.06
CA LEU A 21 5.74 -4.72 -0.79
C LEU A 21 6.56 -3.84 0.16
N TYR A 22 5.91 -3.35 1.22
CA TYR A 22 6.55 -2.54 2.25
C TYR A 22 7.63 -3.34 2.99
N TYR A 23 7.29 -4.55 3.45
CA TYR A 23 8.21 -5.39 4.23
C TYR A 23 9.44 -5.81 3.43
N ILE A 24 9.25 -6.23 2.18
CA ILE A 24 10.36 -6.58 1.28
C ILE A 24 11.24 -5.35 1.04
N SER A 25 10.63 -4.19 0.78
CA SER A 25 11.37 -2.94 0.60
C SER A 25 12.18 -2.58 1.84
N GLU A 26 11.62 -2.72 3.04
CA GLU A 26 12.32 -2.48 4.30
C GLU A 26 13.55 -3.38 4.46
N LEU A 27 13.42 -4.68 4.16
CA LEU A 27 14.54 -5.63 4.21
C LEU A 27 15.65 -5.24 3.22
N ILE A 28 15.29 -4.90 1.99
CA ILE A 28 16.24 -4.48 0.96
C ILE A 28 16.92 -3.17 1.37
N THR A 29 16.16 -2.20 1.87
CA THR A 29 16.68 -0.91 2.34
C THR A 29 17.68 -1.09 3.47
N LYS A 30 17.38 -1.92 4.47
CA LYS A 30 18.34 -2.25 5.54
C LYS A 30 19.64 -2.82 4.98
N HIS A 31 19.54 -3.76 4.04
CA HIS A 31 20.73 -4.34 3.41
C HIS A 31 21.56 -3.31 2.63
N ILE A 32 20.91 -2.40 1.88
CA ILE A 32 21.59 -1.33 1.12
C ILE A 32 22.23 -0.31 2.07
N GLU A 33 21.56 0.00 3.18
CA GLU A 33 22.07 0.89 4.22
C GLU A 33 23.30 0.31 4.92
N ASP A 34 23.27 -0.98 5.28
CA ASP A 34 24.41 -1.72 5.84
C ASP A 34 25.61 -1.77 4.88
N ALA A 35 25.37 -1.73 3.57
CA ALA A 35 26.41 -1.64 2.54
C ALA A 35 27.00 -0.23 2.37
N GLY A 36 26.54 0.76 3.16
CA GLY A 36 27.03 2.14 3.14
C GLY A 36 26.27 3.06 2.18
N PHE A 37 25.20 2.59 1.54
CA PHE A 37 24.41 3.36 0.56
C PHE A 37 23.11 3.94 1.17
N GLY A 38 23.17 4.51 2.37
CA GLY A 38 21.99 4.97 3.12
C GLY A 38 21.09 5.94 2.34
N SER A 39 21.65 6.89 1.59
CA SER A 39 20.88 7.84 0.77
C SER A 39 20.06 7.14 -0.32
N LEU A 40 20.66 6.14 -0.97
CA LEU A 40 20.00 5.34 -2.00
C LEU A 40 18.93 4.44 -1.38
N ALA A 41 19.23 3.84 -0.23
CA ALA A 41 18.29 3.03 0.53
C ALA A 41 17.02 3.82 0.90
N ALA A 42 17.20 5.05 1.38
CA ALA A 42 16.11 5.96 1.71
C ALA A 42 15.26 6.34 0.48
N MET A 43 15.91 6.69 -0.64
CA MET A 43 15.21 7.02 -1.89
C MET A 43 14.41 5.83 -2.45
N SER A 44 14.99 4.63 -2.45
CA SER A 44 14.31 3.42 -2.91
C SER A 44 13.11 3.07 -2.03
N HIS A 45 13.27 3.17 -0.71
CA HIS A 45 12.16 2.92 0.21
C HIS A 45 11.04 3.97 0.05
N PHE A 46 11.41 5.23 -0.18
CA PHE A 46 10.47 6.31 -0.44
C PHE A 46 9.67 6.05 -1.72
N ALA A 47 10.32 5.64 -2.81
CA ALA A 47 9.64 5.29 -4.05
C ALA A 47 8.60 4.19 -3.85
N VAL A 48 8.93 3.14 -3.07
CA VAL A 48 7.97 2.08 -2.74
C VAL A 48 6.77 2.60 -1.97
N LYS A 49 6.97 3.50 -1.00
CA LYS A 49 5.86 4.13 -0.26
C LYS A 49 4.94 4.91 -1.20
N ILE A 50 5.51 5.66 -2.15
CA ILE A 50 4.73 6.37 -3.17
C ILE A 50 3.94 5.38 -4.03
N THR A 51 4.56 4.28 -4.49
CA THR A 51 3.86 3.24 -5.24
C THR A 51 2.68 2.67 -4.46
N ILE A 52 2.87 2.34 -3.18
CA ILE A 52 1.78 1.86 -2.31
C ILE A 52 0.66 2.90 -2.27
N LEU A 53 0.97 4.17 -1.98
CA LEU A 53 -0.04 5.23 -1.93
C LEU A 53 -0.78 5.39 -3.27
N THR A 54 -0.08 5.29 -4.40
CA THR A 54 -0.71 5.35 -5.73
C THR A 54 -1.67 4.19 -5.97
N LEU A 55 -1.31 2.98 -5.53
CA LEU A 55 -2.22 1.82 -5.63
C LEU A 55 -3.51 2.12 -4.85
N TRP A 56 -3.39 2.57 -3.61
CA TRP A 56 -4.53 2.92 -2.75
C TRP A 56 -5.37 4.09 -3.28
N LEU A 57 -4.75 5.06 -3.96
CA LEU A 57 -5.46 6.19 -4.56
C LEU A 57 -6.53 5.72 -5.55
N GLN A 58 -6.20 4.72 -6.39
CA GLN A 58 -7.13 4.19 -7.38
C GLN A 58 -8.37 3.55 -6.73
N GLN A 59 -8.22 2.74 -5.68
CA GLN A 59 -9.39 2.18 -4.99
C GLN A 59 -10.15 3.24 -4.21
N THR A 60 -9.46 4.24 -3.67
CA THR A 60 -10.11 5.32 -2.90
C THR A 60 -11.00 6.17 -3.81
N THR A 61 -10.54 6.50 -5.02
CA THR A 61 -11.35 7.20 -6.03
C THR A 61 -12.58 6.39 -6.41
N ALA A 62 -12.43 5.08 -6.70
CA ALA A 62 -13.56 4.22 -7.02
C ALA A 62 -14.58 4.12 -5.88
N LEU A 63 -14.11 4.06 -4.64
CA LEU A 63 -14.99 4.06 -3.46
C LEU A 63 -15.76 5.39 -3.33
N ILE A 64 -15.08 6.53 -3.53
CA ILE A 64 -15.69 7.86 -3.50
C ILE A 64 -16.78 7.97 -4.58
N GLU A 65 -16.54 7.48 -5.80
CA GLU A 65 -17.53 7.49 -6.88
C GLU A 65 -18.78 6.67 -6.54
N ILE A 66 -18.58 5.47 -5.99
CA ILE A 66 -19.69 4.60 -5.55
C ILE A 66 -20.51 5.31 -4.46
N LEU A 67 -19.84 5.83 -3.43
CA LEU A 67 -20.52 6.54 -2.34
C LEU A 67 -21.24 7.80 -2.83
N SER A 68 -20.64 8.56 -3.75
CA SER A 68 -21.26 9.75 -4.34
C SER A 68 -22.51 9.41 -5.14
N THR A 69 -22.49 8.28 -5.86
CA THR A 69 -23.64 7.77 -6.61
C THR A 69 -24.77 7.30 -5.68
N LEU A 70 -24.43 6.69 -4.55
CA LEU A 70 -25.39 6.23 -3.55
C LEU A 70 -26.05 7.38 -2.78
N ILE A 71 -25.32 8.48 -2.54
CA ILE A 71 -25.84 9.67 -1.85
C ILE A 71 -26.67 10.55 -2.79
N SER A 72 -26.38 10.55 -4.09
CA SER A 72 -27.09 11.36 -5.10
C SER A 72 -28.39 10.71 -5.62
N LYS A 73 -28.74 9.50 -5.15
CA LYS A 73 -30.02 8.83 -5.39
C LYS A 73 -30.91 8.93 -4.15
#